data_AF-A0A8B9NVA0-F1
#
_entry.id   AF-A0A8B9NVA0-F1
#
_cell.length_a   1.000
_cell.length_b   1.000
_cell.length_c   1.000
_cell.angle_alpha   90.00
_cell.angle_beta   90.00
_cell.angle_gamma   90.00
#
_symmetry.space_group_name_H-M   'P 1'
#
loop_
_entity.id
_entity.type
_entity.pdbx_description
1 polymer ?
#
loop_
_entity_poly.entity_id
_entity_poly.type
_entity_poly.pdbx_seq_one_letter_code
_entity_poly.pdbx_strand_id
1 'polypeptide(L)'
;MSRCLFTKLLSTCSAPSLYWCMGLFPARCKEICYNRLGCFSDDPPWAGIPGRLLTGLPDSPEHMNISFSLYTRETGNNSQVISAINSSTIQNSYFSSRRKTSFIIHGFGSTGKKGWVVEMCLV
;
A
#
# COMPACT_ATOMS: atom_id res chain seq x y z
N MET A 1 -15.91 -46.38 -8.15
CA MET A 1 -15.50 -45.14 -8.84
C MET A 1 -16.17 -43.96 -8.15
N SER A 2 -15.51 -43.33 -7.18
CA SER A 2 -16.01 -42.11 -6.54
C SER A 2 -14.86 -41.12 -6.50
N ARG A 3 -15.08 -39.98 -7.16
CA ARG A 3 -14.09 -38.93 -7.43
C ARG A 3 -13.70 -38.28 -6.12
N CYS A 4 -12.42 -38.37 -5.73
CA CYS A 4 -11.85 -37.47 -4.74
C CYS A 4 -11.85 -36.06 -5.35
N LEU A 5 -12.85 -35.27 -4.97
CA LEU A 5 -12.89 -33.84 -5.23
C LEU A 5 -11.72 -33.24 -4.44
N PHE A 6 -10.65 -32.87 -5.14
CA PHE A 6 -9.58 -32.05 -4.59
C PHE A 6 -10.17 -30.69 -4.19
N THR A 7 -10.72 -30.61 -2.97
CA THR A 7 -10.86 -29.34 -2.28
C THR A 7 -9.45 -28.78 -2.17
N LYS A 8 -9.20 -27.71 -2.92
CA LYS A 8 -8.05 -26.81 -2.78
C LYS A 8 -7.66 -26.76 -1.30
N LEU A 9 -6.41 -27.10 -1.02
CA LEU A 9 -5.73 -26.76 0.22
C LEU A 9 -5.97 -25.27 0.47
N LEU A 10 -6.96 -24.96 1.31
CA LEU A 10 -7.02 -23.69 2.00
C LEU A 10 -5.85 -23.75 2.97
N SER A 11 -4.75 -23.08 2.61
CA SER A 11 -3.73 -22.69 3.57
C SER A 11 -4.37 -21.70 4.55
N THR A 12 -5.13 -22.21 5.50
CA THR A 12 -5.56 -21.41 6.65
C THR A 12 -4.32 -21.22 7.51
N CYS A 13 -3.81 -20.00 7.62
CA CYS A 13 -3.04 -19.64 8.81
C CYS A 13 -3.96 -19.87 10.00
N SER A 14 -3.69 -20.94 10.73
CA SER A 14 -4.52 -21.42 11.82
C SER A 14 -4.59 -20.35 12.91
N ALA A 15 -5.78 -19.81 13.14
CA ALA A 15 -6.11 -19.20 14.42
C ALA A 15 -5.85 -20.25 15.52
N PRO A 16 -5.26 -19.89 16.67
CA PRO A 16 -4.92 -20.86 17.71
C PRO A 16 -6.21 -21.26 18.42
N SER A 17 -6.89 -22.28 17.88
CA SER A 17 -7.84 -23.05 18.66
C SER A 17 -7.50 -24.52 18.48
N LEU A 18 -6.77 -25.01 19.48
CA LEU A 18 -6.70 -26.39 19.97
C LEU A 18 -6.92 -27.45 18.90
N TYR A 19 -5.87 -28.15 18.46
CA TYR A 19 -5.75 -29.62 18.52
C TYR A 19 -4.38 -30.05 17.99
N TRP A 20 -3.76 -30.91 18.78
CA TRP A 20 -2.43 -31.48 18.61
C TRP A 20 -2.46 -32.50 17.46
N CYS A 21 -1.69 -32.27 16.39
CA CYS A 21 -1.39 -33.30 15.40
C CYS A 21 0.03 -33.12 14.88
N MET A 22 0.69 -34.25 14.67
CA MET A 22 2.14 -34.41 14.54
C MET A 22 2.72 -33.70 13.31
N GLY A 23 3.91 -33.12 13.49
CA GLY A 23 4.95 -33.03 12.45
C GLY A 23 4.57 -32.35 11.13
N LEU A 24 4.31 -31.04 11.14
CA LEU A 24 4.58 -30.17 10.00
C LEU A 24 4.71 -28.74 10.54
N PHE A 25 5.77 -28.02 10.17
CA PHE A 25 6.01 -26.64 10.61
C PHE A 25 4.74 -25.79 10.45
N PRO A 26 4.30 -25.03 11.48
CA PRO A 26 3.21 -24.10 11.28
C PRO A 26 3.62 -23.13 10.18
N ALA A 27 2.84 -23.07 9.10
CA ALA A 27 2.94 -21.99 8.13
C ALA A 27 2.61 -20.70 8.90
N ARG A 28 3.66 -20.04 9.40
CA ARG A 28 3.52 -18.74 10.05
C ARG A 28 3.19 -17.74 8.97
N CYS A 29 2.01 -17.15 9.07
CA CYS A 29 1.74 -15.91 8.38
C CYS A 29 2.86 -14.90 8.70
N LYS A 30 3.19 -14.09 7.70
CA LYS A 30 4.30 -13.15 7.75
C LYS A 30 3.76 -11.78 8.08
N GLU A 31 4.51 -11.07 8.91
CA GLU A 31 4.25 -9.68 9.25
C GLU A 31 5.53 -8.86 9.02
N ILE A 32 5.36 -7.65 8.48
CA ILE A 32 6.41 -6.65 8.33
C ILE A 32 5.95 -5.32 8.94
N CYS A 33 6.84 -4.66 9.68
CA CYS A 33 6.55 -3.38 10.30
C CYS A 33 7.43 -2.28 9.71
N TYR A 34 6.81 -1.17 9.32
CA TYR A 34 7.51 0.03 8.89
C TYR A 34 7.33 1.16 9.90
N ASN A 35 8.41 1.89 10.15
CA ASN A 35 8.39 3.01 11.08
C ASN A 35 7.31 4.03 10.68
N ARG A 36 6.53 4.52 11.66
CA ARG A 36 5.37 5.42 11.50
C ARG A 36 4.15 4.88 10.75
N LEU A 37 4.25 3.77 10.01
CA LEU A 37 3.13 3.19 9.24
C LEU A 37 2.48 1.97 9.92
N GLY A 38 3.19 1.35 10.88
CA GLY A 38 2.70 0.18 11.59
C GLY A 38 3.08 -1.13 10.87
N CYS A 39 2.34 -2.19 11.18
CA CYS A 39 2.61 -3.54 10.70
C CYS A 39 1.58 -4.01 9.67
N PHE A 40 2.04 -4.76 8.69
CA PHE A 40 1.26 -5.36 7.62
C PHE A 40 1.44 -6.86 7.67
N SER A 41 0.34 -7.60 7.68
CA SER A 41 0.37 -9.06 7.65
C SER A 41 -0.31 -9.60 6.40
N ASP A 42 0.08 -10.81 5.98
CA ASP A 42 -0.55 -11.54 4.89
C ASP A 42 -1.66 -12.51 5.36
N ASP A 43 -2.07 -12.41 6.63
CA ASP A 43 -3.22 -13.13 7.16
C ASP A 43 -4.51 -12.71 6.46
N PRO A 44 -5.53 -13.58 6.39
CA PRO A 44 -6.87 -13.17 6.01
C PRO A 44 -7.35 -11.96 6.85
N PRO A 45 -7.95 -10.92 6.23
CA PRO A 45 -8.51 -10.88 4.87
C PRO A 45 -7.54 -10.29 3.80
N TRP A 46 -6.26 -10.12 4.12
CA TRP A 46 -5.30 -9.45 3.25
C TRP A 46 -4.82 -10.35 2.12
N ALA A 47 -4.57 -11.63 2.40
CA ALA A 47 -4.26 -12.64 1.40
C ALA A 47 -4.84 -14.03 1.75
N GLY A 48 -4.62 -15.02 0.88
CA GLY A 48 -5.02 -16.40 1.10
C GLY A 48 -6.54 -16.67 1.00
N ILE A 49 -7.32 -15.72 0.49
CA ILE A 49 -8.78 -15.82 0.37
C ILE A 49 -9.25 -15.77 -1.10
N PRO A 50 -10.46 -16.26 -1.44
CA PRO A 50 -11.03 -16.08 -2.77
C PRO A 50 -11.02 -14.60 -3.20
N GLY A 51 -10.51 -14.31 -4.39
CA GLY A 51 -10.30 -12.94 -4.88
C GLY A 51 -8.95 -12.30 -4.51
N ARG A 52 -8.20 -12.87 -3.55
CA ARG A 52 -6.84 -12.46 -3.13
C ARG A 52 -5.99 -13.69 -2.78
N LEU A 53 -5.83 -14.58 -3.76
CA LEU A 53 -5.19 -15.89 -3.56
C LEU A 53 -3.67 -15.81 -3.40
N LEU A 54 -3.05 -14.77 -3.96
CA LEU A 54 -1.60 -14.57 -3.87
C LEU A 54 -1.27 -13.95 -2.51
N THR A 55 -0.41 -14.64 -1.76
CA THR A 55 0.22 -14.10 -0.55
C THR A 55 1.31 -13.12 -0.94
N GLY A 56 1.32 -11.96 -0.31
CA GLY A 56 2.33 -10.93 -0.52
C GLY A 56 2.23 -9.88 0.56
N LEU A 57 3.40 -9.43 1.01
CA LEU A 57 3.52 -8.25 1.85
C LEU A 57 3.86 -7.05 0.98
N PRO A 58 3.47 -5.83 1.39
CA PRO A 58 3.89 -4.62 0.67
C PRO A 58 5.42 -4.51 0.64
N ASP A 59 5.94 -3.87 -0.40
CA ASP A 59 7.34 -3.46 -0.46
C ASP A 59 7.62 -2.34 0.57
N SER A 60 8.90 -2.13 0.91
CA SER A 60 9.25 -1.08 1.88
C SER A 60 8.98 0.33 1.32
N PRO A 61 8.64 1.32 2.17
CA PRO A 61 8.46 2.70 1.75
C PRO A 61 9.67 3.27 0.99
N GLU A 62 10.88 2.85 1.38
CA GLU A 62 12.14 3.24 0.73
C GLU A 62 12.26 2.62 -0.65
N HIS A 63 11.85 1.36 -0.82
CA HIS A 63 11.83 0.69 -2.13
C HIS A 63 10.80 1.35 -3.06
N MET A 64 9.57 1.59 -2.58
CA MET A 64 8.49 2.19 -3.36
C MET A 64 8.77 3.64 -3.78
N ASN A 65 9.69 4.33 -3.09
CA ASN A 65 10.13 5.70 -3.38
C ASN A 65 8.95 6.68 -3.60
N ILE A 66 8.03 6.69 -2.64
CA ILE A 66 6.82 7.53 -2.69
C ILE A 66 7.22 9.01 -2.56
N SER A 67 6.79 9.83 -3.50
CA SER A 67 7.04 11.28 -3.51
C SER A 67 5.73 12.06 -3.60
N PHE A 68 5.61 13.14 -2.83
CA PHE A 68 4.48 14.07 -2.91
C PHE A 68 4.89 15.34 -3.67
N SER A 69 4.29 15.56 -4.83
CA SER A 69 4.49 16.78 -5.64
C SER A 69 3.29 17.69 -5.48
N LEU A 70 3.51 18.85 -4.86
CA LEU A 70 2.51 19.89 -4.67
C LEU A 70 2.45 20.81 -5.90
N TYR A 71 1.26 20.98 -6.43
CA TYR A 71 0.94 22.00 -7.43
C TYR A 71 -0.01 23.02 -6.82
N THR A 72 0.25 24.29 -7.10
CA THR A 72 -0.58 25.41 -6.63
C THR A 72 -0.78 26.38 -7.78
N ARG A 73 -1.77 27.27 -7.66
CA ARG A 73 -2.00 28.33 -8.65
C ARG A 73 -0.80 29.27 -8.77
N GLU A 74 -0.09 29.47 -7.67
CA GLU A 74 1.10 30.32 -7.57
C GLU A 74 2.31 29.72 -8.29
N THR A 75 2.45 28.39 -8.25
CA THR A 75 3.61 27.71 -8.84
C THR A 75 3.39 27.31 -10.31
N GLY A 76 2.14 27.29 -10.77
CA GLY A 76 1.78 26.91 -12.14
C GLY A 76 2.29 25.50 -12.47
N ASN A 77 3.06 25.38 -13.56
CA ASN A 77 3.61 24.10 -14.02
C ASN A 77 4.79 23.58 -13.16
N ASN A 78 5.28 24.38 -12.21
CA ASN A 78 6.38 23.98 -11.35
C ASN A 78 5.84 23.29 -10.08
N SER A 79 6.22 22.03 -9.88
CA SER A 79 5.86 21.29 -8.66
C SER A 79 6.84 21.58 -7.53
N GLN A 80 6.35 21.55 -6.29
CA GLN A 80 7.19 21.55 -5.08
C GLN A 80 7.13 20.18 -4.40
N VAL A 81 8.29 19.57 -4.15
CA VAL A 81 8.32 18.30 -3.42
C VAL A 81 8.12 18.57 -1.92
N ILE A 82 7.12 17.93 -1.34
CA ILE A 82 6.79 18.03 0.09
C ILE A 82 6.91 16.67 0.78
N SER A 83 7.08 16.68 2.10
CA SER A 83 7.28 15.48 2.91
C SER A 83 6.50 15.54 4.22
N ALA A 84 5.84 14.43 4.55
CA ALA A 84 5.22 14.23 5.86
C ALA A 84 6.24 13.83 6.95
N ILE A 85 7.49 13.53 6.58
CA ILE A 85 8.61 13.30 7.51
C ILE A 85 9.26 14.63 7.86
N ASN A 86 9.53 15.47 6.85
CA ASN A 86 10.10 16.79 7.04
C ASN A 86 9.02 17.87 6.89
N SER A 87 8.32 18.20 7.98
CA SER A 87 7.21 19.18 7.99
C SER A 87 7.62 20.58 7.52
N SER A 88 8.90 20.95 7.62
CA SER A 88 9.42 22.23 7.12
C SER A 88 9.22 22.38 5.61
N THR A 89 9.22 21.28 4.85
CA THR A 89 8.97 21.31 3.40
C THR A 89 7.57 21.78 3.07
N ILE A 90 6.57 21.46 3.91
CA ILE A 90 5.20 21.92 3.75
C ILE A 90 5.10 23.40 4.13
N GLN A 91 5.73 23.81 5.24
CA GLN A 91 5.72 25.19 5.71
C GLN A 91 6.40 26.17 4.74
N ASN A 92 7.47 25.72 4.07
CA ASN A 92 8.22 26.49 3.09
C ASN A 92 7.67 26.40 1.66
N SER A 93 6.53 25.71 1.47
CA SER A 93 5.86 25.59 0.17
C SER A 93 4.72 26.60 0.02
N TYR A 94 4.11 26.67 -1.17
CA TYR A 94 2.89 27.46 -1.41
C TYR A 94 1.61 26.78 -0.86
N PHE A 95 1.75 25.73 -0.03
CA PHE A 95 0.63 25.09 0.61
C PHE A 95 -0.15 26.08 1.49
N SER A 96 -1.48 26.04 1.40
CA SER A 96 -2.37 26.87 2.19
C SER A 96 -3.49 26.05 2.82
N SER A 97 -3.53 26.02 4.15
CA SER A 97 -4.60 25.35 4.91
C SER A 97 -5.98 25.99 4.73
N ARG A 98 -6.07 27.19 4.14
CA ARG A 98 -7.33 27.87 3.84
C ARG A 98 -7.96 27.43 2.52
N ARG A 99 -7.23 26.67 1.70
CA ARG A 99 -7.69 26.19 0.39
C ARG A 99 -7.97 24.71 0.46
N LYS A 100 -8.87 24.24 -0.41
CA LYS A 100 -9.12 22.80 -0.56
C LYS A 100 -7.86 22.11 -1.08
N THR A 101 -7.52 20.96 -0.51
CA THR A 101 -6.42 20.10 -0.95
C THR A 101 -7.00 18.84 -1.57
N SER A 102 -6.63 18.57 -2.82
CA SER A 102 -7.02 17.35 -3.54
C SER A 102 -5.77 16.51 -3.79
N PHE A 103 -5.84 15.22 -3.47
CA PHE A 103 -4.78 14.26 -3.78
C PHE A 103 -5.14 13.51 -5.06
N ILE A 104 -4.21 13.48 -6.01
CA ILE A 104 -4.34 12.68 -7.23
C ILE A 104 -3.26 11.59 -7.16
N ILE A 105 -3.71 10.34 -7.12
CA ILE A 105 -2.85 9.17 -6.95
C ILE A 105 -3.00 8.31 -8.20
N HIS A 106 -1.88 8.00 -8.85
CA HIS A 106 -1.88 7.16 -10.03
C HIS A 106 -1.98 5.68 -9.68
N GLY A 107 -2.36 4.87 -10.66
CA GLY A 107 -2.43 3.41 -10.53
C GLY A 107 -1.50 2.68 -11.49
N PHE A 108 -1.94 1.50 -11.90
CA PHE A 108 -1.24 0.55 -12.75
C PHE A 108 -0.63 1.20 -14.01
N GLY A 109 0.68 0.96 -14.24
CA GLY A 109 1.40 1.40 -15.45
C GLY A 109 1.55 2.92 -15.61
N SER A 110 1.13 3.71 -14.63
CA SER A 110 1.14 5.17 -14.69
C SER A 110 2.17 5.78 -13.73
N THR A 111 2.34 7.10 -13.78
CA THR A 111 3.28 7.85 -12.94
C THR A 111 2.68 9.19 -12.52
N GLY A 112 3.01 9.64 -11.31
CA GLY A 112 2.58 10.95 -10.80
C GLY A 112 3.34 12.15 -11.37
N LYS A 113 4.37 11.92 -12.21
CA LYS A 113 5.28 12.97 -12.68
C LYS A 113 4.93 13.57 -14.04
N LYS A 114 4.02 12.95 -14.81
CA LYS A 114 3.63 13.37 -16.17
C LYS A 114 2.26 12.81 -16.58
N GLY A 115 1.72 13.33 -17.68
CA GLY A 115 0.45 12.87 -18.27
C GLY A 115 -0.75 13.28 -17.43
N TRP A 116 -1.80 12.46 -17.45
CA TRP A 116 -3.12 12.77 -16.88
C TRP A 116 -3.09 13.27 -15.42
N VAL A 117 -2.15 12.79 -14.61
CA VAL A 117 -2.02 13.22 -13.20
C VAL A 117 -1.67 14.70 -13.11
N VAL A 118 -0.69 15.14 -13.90
CA VAL A 118 -0.25 16.54 -13.91
C VAL A 118 -1.24 17.40 -14.67
N GLU A 119 -1.81 16.89 -15.76
CA GLU A 119 -2.85 17.59 -16.51
C GLU A 119 -4.02 17.96 -15.61
N MET A 120 -4.52 17.02 -14.79
CA MET A 120 -5.59 17.28 -13.82
C MET A 120 -5.24 18.33 -12.74
N CYS A 121 -3.96 18.58 -12.46
CA CYS A 121 -3.54 19.64 -11.53
C CYS A 121 -3.56 21.04 -12.16
N LEU A 122 -3.51 21.13 -13.49
CA LEU A 122 -3.36 22.38 -14.25
C LEU A 122 -4.67 22.88 -14.85
N VAL A 123 -5.78 22.15 -14.68
CA VAL A 123 -7.13 22.55 -15.10
C VAL A 123 -7.80 23.44 -14.06
#